data_AF-A0A1S6KM37-F1
#
_entry.id   AF-A0A1S6KM37-F1
#
_cell.length_a   1.000
_cell.length_b   1.000
_cell.length_c   1.000
_cell.angle_alpha   90.00
_cell.angle_beta   90.00
_cell.angle_gamma   90.00
#
_symmetry.space_group_name_H-M   'P 1'
#
loop_
_entity.id
_entity.type
_entity.pdbx_description
1 polymer ?
#
loop_
_entity_poly.entity_id
_entity_poly.type
_entity_poly.pdbx_seq_one_letter_code
_entity_poly.pdbx_strand_id
1 'polypeptide(L)'
;MLKYKLSVNYLLFKAIFAKIKYIICYIAYNYLRIFLDLSGSFNLLLNSKNNNYTISTKNLDINLQSAENYYVGFSETIRQSFNTCLFKNLAISSYISKGEENLTKLHILTFSNIYINTKSYMCAIIKKICYKKIFFFISRHAQASLLKVKDKIRSCYTWSQLYKIAQWALCMNAAHAHENIDINKQTLRRDNFGQLRSPNMKENIIDTDDNIKDKDNTTSFYSWLAGIIDVKGNFDIRKSSAFNLQKPDYISCEACLRLKNSHNQHFLCNAPCTHKNLVLKAIRIRLVNRDIRILTRIQNTLHMGIIVNHKNKKSSTYIVSNEKDMSYLINKLNGLIRIKCNSLEKACALYNIDFIKPDYNIKVNDSYFSGLIDAKGSIDFNYNQNRIECNLQVKHNNITSKLNFDYIIPYCKPYVQYSINNKFITFKYQSVEAMPCLYEYFMLNRLYSDYKFYRVSLIKNFLSIRKYKFSNNNSIQYKIYVDFVLNWIKHRNPKWNRITTIQKLMC
;
A
#
# COMPACT_ATOMS: atom_id res chain seq x y z
N MET A 1 10.96 56.84 -26.54
CA MET A 1 9.65 56.16 -26.73
C MET A 1 9.75 54.78 -27.39
N LEU A 2 10.56 54.59 -28.44
CA LEU A 2 10.69 53.29 -29.16
C LEU A 2 11.21 52.12 -28.29
N LYS A 3 12.25 52.35 -27.47
CA LYS A 3 12.81 51.32 -26.55
C LYS A 3 11.77 50.80 -25.55
N TYR A 4 10.87 51.66 -25.07
CA TYR A 4 9.85 51.28 -24.11
C TYR A 4 8.79 50.36 -24.74
N LYS A 5 8.32 50.70 -25.96
CA LYS A 5 7.39 49.86 -26.74
C LYS A 5 7.98 48.47 -27.05
N LEU A 6 9.27 48.39 -27.37
CA LEU A 6 9.96 47.12 -27.59
C LEU A 6 10.02 46.25 -26.31
N SER A 7 10.27 46.85 -25.14
CA SER A 7 10.33 46.09 -23.88
C SER A 7 8.97 45.53 -23.45
N VAL A 8 7.89 46.28 -23.64
CA VAL A 8 6.52 45.86 -23.30
C VAL A 8 6.07 44.71 -24.20
N ASN A 9 6.36 44.81 -25.51
CA ASN A 9 6.05 43.73 -26.45
C ASN A 9 6.83 42.45 -26.15
N TYR A 10 8.09 42.57 -25.72
CA TYR A 10 8.91 41.43 -25.33
C TYR A 10 8.38 40.72 -24.07
N LEU A 11 7.98 41.47 -23.05
CA LEU A 11 7.37 40.92 -21.83
C LEU A 11 6.02 40.25 -22.12
N LEU A 12 5.19 40.86 -22.96
CA LEU A 12 3.92 40.28 -23.40
C LEU A 12 4.15 38.96 -24.14
N PHE A 13 5.13 38.92 -25.06
CA PHE A 13 5.48 37.70 -25.79
C PHE A 13 5.97 36.59 -24.84
N LYS A 14 6.81 36.92 -23.86
CA LYS A 14 7.31 35.97 -22.85
C LYS A 14 6.18 35.39 -22.00
N ALA A 15 5.21 36.22 -21.60
CA ALA A 15 4.03 35.78 -20.85
C ALA A 15 3.11 34.87 -21.68
N ILE A 16 2.90 35.18 -22.96
CA ILE A 16 2.12 34.34 -23.87
C ILE A 16 2.81 32.98 -24.06
N PHE A 17 4.13 32.97 -24.28
CA PHE A 17 4.90 31.74 -24.47
C PHE A 17 4.87 30.83 -23.23
N ALA A 18 4.94 31.41 -22.02
CA ALA A 18 4.81 30.68 -20.77
C ALA A 18 3.43 30.01 -20.62
N LYS A 19 2.35 30.72 -20.97
CA LYS A 19 0.99 30.17 -20.96
C LYS A 19 0.80 29.05 -21.98
N ILE A 20 1.36 29.20 -23.19
CA ILE A 20 1.31 28.16 -24.23
C ILE A 20 2.05 26.90 -23.76
N LYS A 21 3.25 27.05 -23.16
CA LYS A 21 4.02 25.93 -22.61
C LYS A 21 3.23 25.20 -21.53
N TYR A 22 2.58 25.93 -20.62
CA TYR A 22 1.73 25.35 -19.59
C TYR A 22 0.55 24.54 -20.17
N ILE A 23 -0.13 25.08 -21.19
CA ILE A 23 -1.25 24.40 -21.86
C ILE A 23 -0.77 23.12 -22.55
N ILE A 24 0.38 23.15 -23.24
CA ILE A 24 0.95 21.97 -23.89
C ILE A 24 1.30 20.89 -22.85
N CYS A 25 1.93 21.26 -21.74
CA CYS A 25 2.22 20.33 -20.65
C CYS A 25 0.94 19.72 -20.05
N TYR A 26 -0.11 20.53 -19.88
CA TYR A 26 -1.40 20.06 -19.37
C TYR A 26 -2.10 19.09 -20.34
N ILE A 27 -2.06 19.36 -21.64
CA ILE A 27 -2.60 18.46 -22.67
C ILE A 27 -1.80 17.16 -22.71
N ALA A 28 -0.46 17.24 -22.69
CA ALA A 28 0.41 16.06 -22.67
C ALA A 28 0.17 15.20 -21.43
N TYR A 29 0.01 15.81 -20.25
CA TYR A 29 -0.34 15.13 -19.00
C TYR A 29 -1.68 14.39 -19.10
N ASN A 30 -2.72 15.05 -19.61
CA ASN A 30 -4.03 14.41 -19.78
C ASN A 30 -4.00 13.31 -20.85
N TYR A 31 -3.24 13.50 -21.93
CA TYR A 31 -3.05 12.47 -22.94
C TYR A 31 -2.35 11.23 -22.37
N LEU A 32 -1.25 11.42 -21.63
CA LEU A 32 -0.54 10.34 -20.92
C LEU A 32 -1.45 9.63 -19.92
N ARG A 33 -2.25 10.39 -19.16
CA ARG A 33 -3.22 9.82 -18.22
C ARG A 33 -4.25 8.93 -18.92
N ILE A 34 -4.83 9.40 -20.03
CA ILE A 34 -5.80 8.62 -20.82
C ILE A 34 -5.12 7.39 -21.45
N PHE A 35 -3.91 7.52 -21.97
CA PHE A 35 -3.18 6.43 -22.62
C PHE A 35 -2.75 5.34 -21.62
N LEU A 36 -2.38 5.73 -20.40
CA LEU A 36 -2.04 4.78 -19.33
C LEU A 36 -3.29 4.07 -18.77
N ASP A 37 -4.44 4.77 -18.71
CA ASP A 37 -5.72 4.16 -18.31
C ASP A 37 -6.28 3.19 -19.38
N LEU A 38 -5.93 3.37 -20.66
CA LEU A 38 -6.37 2.50 -21.77
C LEU A 38 -5.69 1.11 -21.80
N SER A 39 -4.68 0.86 -20.95
CA SER A 39 -4.12 -0.49 -20.76
C SER A 39 -4.99 -1.40 -19.88
N GLY A 40 -6.04 -0.84 -19.25
CA GLY A 40 -7.08 -1.60 -18.54
C GLY A 40 -8.14 -2.13 -19.49
N SER A 41 -7.99 -3.38 -19.93
CA SER A 41 -8.96 -4.12 -20.75
C SER A 41 -10.42 -3.98 -20.26
N PHE A 42 -11.27 -3.39 -21.12
CA PHE A 42 -12.72 -3.37 -20.97
C PHE A 42 -13.28 -4.79 -21.15
N ASN A 43 -14.12 -5.24 -20.22
CA ASN A 43 -15.17 -6.22 -20.52
C ASN A 43 -16.48 -5.72 -19.92
N LEU A 44 -17.45 -5.50 -20.80
CA LEU A 44 -18.84 -5.18 -20.51
C LEU A 44 -19.46 -6.27 -19.64
N LEU A 45 -20.08 -5.87 -18.51
CA LEU A 45 -21.03 -6.71 -17.79
C LEU A 45 -22.42 -6.09 -17.88
N LEU A 46 -23.33 -6.92 -18.38
CA LEU A 46 -24.77 -6.77 -18.37
C LEU A 46 -25.32 -6.81 -16.94
N ASN A 47 -26.41 -6.05 -16.74
CA ASN A 47 -27.19 -5.96 -15.52
C ASN A 47 -27.76 -7.32 -15.06
N SER A 48 -27.85 -7.51 -13.75
CA SER A 48 -29.06 -8.12 -13.17
C SER A 48 -29.44 -7.44 -11.86
N LYS A 49 -30.69 -6.95 -11.82
CA LYS A 49 -31.42 -6.57 -10.61
C LYS A 49 -31.84 -7.86 -9.91
N ASN A 50 -31.63 -7.99 -8.60
CA ASN A 50 -32.74 -8.29 -7.70
C ASN A 50 -32.40 -8.29 -6.19
N ASN A 51 -33.45 -7.91 -5.46
CA ASN A 51 -33.82 -8.20 -4.07
C ASN A 51 -33.30 -7.30 -2.94
N ASN A 52 -34.20 -6.36 -2.61
CA ASN A 52 -34.27 -5.63 -1.34
C ASN A 52 -34.66 -6.58 -0.20
N TYR A 53 -33.84 -6.63 0.85
CA TYR A 53 -34.30 -6.95 2.20
C TYR A 53 -33.72 -5.91 3.16
N THR A 54 -34.63 -5.15 3.78
CA THR A 54 -34.31 -4.12 4.77
C THR A 54 -34.22 -4.80 6.13
N ILE A 55 -33.01 -5.12 6.59
CA ILE A 55 -32.79 -5.57 7.98
C ILE A 55 -32.44 -4.34 8.80
N SER A 56 -33.42 -3.89 9.59
CA SER A 56 -33.26 -2.92 10.67
C SER A 56 -32.37 -3.50 11.77
N THR A 57 -31.24 -2.86 12.04
CA THR A 57 -30.47 -3.09 13.27
C THR A 57 -30.27 -1.75 13.98
N LYS A 58 -31.06 -1.53 15.03
CA LYS A 58 -30.83 -0.47 16.01
C LYS A 58 -29.68 -0.87 16.93
N ASN A 59 -28.84 0.13 17.21
CA ASN A 59 -27.87 0.24 18.31
C ASN A 59 -26.64 -0.68 18.29
N LEU A 60 -25.50 -0.12 17.84
CA LEU A 60 -24.16 -0.55 18.20
C LEU A 60 -23.18 0.64 18.07
N ASP A 61 -22.73 1.16 19.20
CA ASP A 61 -21.58 2.06 19.29
C ASP A 61 -20.30 1.23 19.13
N ILE A 62 -19.67 1.31 17.96
CA ILE A 62 -18.32 0.78 17.71
C ILE A 62 -17.43 1.93 17.23
N ASN A 63 -16.55 2.41 18.12
CA ASN A 63 -15.65 3.54 17.88
C ASN A 63 -14.20 3.14 17.51
N LEU A 64 -14.00 1.96 16.91
CA LEU A 64 -12.74 1.63 16.21
C LEU A 64 -13.04 1.35 14.75
N GLN A 65 -12.65 2.27 13.86
CA GLN A 65 -12.84 2.11 12.42
C GLN A 65 -11.50 1.85 11.74
N SER A 66 -11.20 0.55 11.59
CA SER A 66 -10.29 0.12 10.55
C SER A 66 -11.08 -0.21 9.28
N ALA A 67 -10.87 0.55 8.22
CA ALA A 67 -11.42 0.26 6.89
C ALA A 67 -10.86 -1.04 6.27
N GLU A 68 -9.92 -1.73 6.95
CA GLU A 68 -9.36 -3.00 6.50
C GLU A 68 -10.34 -4.18 6.63
N ASN A 69 -11.28 -4.15 7.58
CA ASN A 69 -12.24 -5.23 7.79
C ASN A 69 -13.43 -5.21 6.82
N TYR A 70 -13.61 -4.15 6.03
CA TYR A 70 -14.82 -3.97 5.22
C TYR A 70 -14.75 -4.59 3.81
N TYR A 71 -13.55 -4.99 3.38
CA TYR A 71 -13.32 -5.62 2.07
C TYR A 71 -13.24 -7.15 2.10
N VAL A 72 -13.10 -7.74 3.29
CA VAL A 72 -13.26 -9.18 3.51
C VAL A 72 -14.77 -9.42 3.58
N GLY A 73 -15.33 -10.03 2.54
CA GLY A 73 -16.72 -10.47 2.58
C GLY A 73 -16.93 -11.36 3.81
N PHE A 74 -18.06 -11.16 4.48
CA PHE A 74 -18.60 -12.01 5.52
C PHE A 74 -18.23 -13.50 5.31
N SER A 75 -17.38 -14.04 6.18
CA SER A 75 -17.45 -15.44 6.59
C SER A 75 -17.07 -15.53 8.07
N GLU A 76 -18.10 -15.81 8.87
CA GLU A 76 -18.06 -16.55 10.14
C GLU A 76 -17.21 -15.97 11.29
N THR A 77 -17.85 -15.19 12.17
CA THR A 77 -18.39 -15.68 13.45
C THR A 77 -19.06 -14.51 14.17
N ILE A 78 -20.38 -14.58 14.33
CA ILE A 78 -21.18 -13.68 15.18
C ILE A 78 -20.66 -13.83 16.61
N ARG A 79 -20.42 -12.72 17.32
CA ARG A 79 -20.35 -12.75 18.78
C ARG A 79 -21.23 -11.66 19.37
N GLN A 80 -22.41 -12.11 19.78
CA GLN A 80 -23.22 -11.52 20.82
C GLN A 80 -22.39 -11.44 22.11
N SER A 81 -22.55 -10.35 22.84
CA SER A 81 -22.39 -10.34 24.30
C SER A 81 -23.43 -9.38 24.86
N PHE A 82 -24.40 -9.97 25.57
CA PHE A 82 -25.36 -9.28 26.41
C PHE A 82 -24.63 -8.60 27.57
N ASN A 83 -25.11 -7.41 27.96
CA ASN A 83 -25.22 -7.05 29.36
C ASN A 83 -26.36 -6.05 29.54
N THR A 84 -27.35 -6.49 30.28
CA THR A 84 -28.46 -5.76 30.88
C THR A 84 -27.95 -4.85 32.00
N CYS A 85 -28.28 -3.56 31.97
CA CYS A 85 -28.81 -2.87 33.15
C CYS A 85 -29.46 -1.52 32.79
N LEU A 86 -30.72 -1.38 33.22
CA LEU A 86 -31.52 -0.20 33.55
C LEU A 86 -31.05 1.19 33.06
N PHE A 87 -31.95 1.89 32.35
CA PHE A 87 -32.67 3.04 32.93
C PHE A 87 -34.03 3.25 32.25
N LYS A 88 -35.05 3.45 33.10
CA LYS A 88 -36.45 3.74 32.79
C LYS A 88 -36.62 5.23 32.41
N ASN A 89 -37.69 5.47 31.64
CA ASN A 89 -38.45 6.72 31.49
C ASN A 89 -37.84 7.83 30.61
N LEU A 90 -38.41 8.02 29.42
CA LEU A 90 -39.45 9.03 29.22
C LEU A 90 -40.08 8.87 27.82
N ALA A 91 -41.36 8.52 27.83
CA ALA A 91 -42.27 8.77 26.72
C ALA A 91 -42.85 10.18 26.85
N ILE A 92 -43.41 10.66 25.74
CA ILE A 92 -44.27 11.85 25.53
C ILE A 92 -43.58 12.91 24.66
N SER A 93 -43.89 12.91 23.36
CA SER A 93 -44.77 13.94 22.77
C SER A 93 -44.86 13.74 21.26
N SER A 94 -45.94 13.08 20.85
CA SER A 94 -46.57 13.20 19.54
C SER A 94 -47.35 14.51 19.50
N TYR A 95 -47.08 15.40 18.54
CA TYR A 95 -47.87 16.56 18.05
C TYR A 95 -46.82 17.42 17.32
N ILE A 96 -46.75 17.55 15.99
CA ILE A 96 -47.70 18.20 15.09
C ILE A 96 -47.41 17.68 13.67
N SER A 97 -48.37 16.99 13.07
CA SER A 97 -48.49 16.86 11.61
C SER A 97 -49.73 17.65 11.20
N LYS A 98 -49.53 18.79 10.53
CA LYS A 98 -50.50 19.45 9.62
C LYS A 98 -49.88 20.78 9.19
N GLY A 99 -49.18 20.77 8.05
CA GLY A 99 -48.57 21.99 7.53
C GLY A 99 -47.69 21.86 6.28
N GLU A 100 -47.60 20.70 5.62
CA GLU A 100 -46.65 20.51 4.50
C GLU A 100 -47.22 19.78 3.28
N GLU A 101 -48.50 19.98 2.96
CA GLU A 101 -49.09 19.43 1.72
C GLU A 101 -49.29 20.45 0.59
N ASN A 102 -49.13 21.75 0.86
CA ASN A 102 -49.31 22.81 -0.14
C ASN A 102 -48.01 23.44 -0.68
N LEU A 103 -46.86 23.21 -0.04
CA LEU A 103 -45.55 23.69 -0.54
C LEU A 103 -44.88 22.71 -1.54
N THR A 104 -45.15 21.42 -1.42
CA THR A 104 -44.60 20.38 -2.30
C THR A 104 -45.24 20.39 -3.69
N LYS A 105 -46.53 20.74 -3.83
CA LYS A 105 -47.16 20.91 -5.15
C LYS A 105 -46.69 22.17 -5.91
N LEU A 106 -46.36 23.25 -5.21
CA LEU A 106 -45.89 24.49 -5.83
C LEU A 106 -44.41 24.41 -6.27
N HIS A 107 -43.58 23.64 -5.55
CA HIS A 107 -42.19 23.39 -5.93
C HIS A 107 -42.04 22.38 -7.10
N ILE A 108 -42.96 21.43 -7.27
CA ILE A 108 -42.92 20.45 -8.37
C ILE A 108 -43.34 21.07 -9.72
N LEU A 109 -44.20 22.10 -9.70
CA LEU A 109 -44.60 22.83 -10.92
C LEU A 109 -43.57 23.87 -11.38
N THR A 110 -42.77 24.42 -10.48
CA THR A 110 -41.69 25.37 -10.82
C THR A 110 -40.41 24.69 -11.30
N PHE A 111 -40.10 23.48 -10.80
CA PHE A 111 -38.93 22.72 -11.27
C PHE A 111 -39.13 22.01 -12.61
N SER A 112 -40.35 21.57 -12.93
CA SER A 112 -40.64 20.91 -14.21
C SER A 112 -40.58 21.88 -15.41
N ASN A 113 -40.98 23.14 -15.24
CA ASN A 113 -40.90 24.16 -16.28
C ASN A 113 -39.47 24.69 -16.54
N ILE A 114 -38.59 24.68 -15.53
CA ILE A 114 -37.17 25.07 -15.70
C ILE A 114 -36.37 23.93 -16.38
N TYR A 115 -36.74 22.67 -16.15
CA TYR A 115 -36.06 21.50 -16.72
C TYR A 115 -36.42 21.26 -18.20
N ILE A 116 -37.64 21.61 -18.63
CA ILE A 116 -38.07 21.46 -20.03
C ILE A 116 -37.46 22.55 -20.93
N ASN A 117 -37.31 23.78 -20.43
CA ASN A 117 -36.71 24.87 -21.19
C ASN A 117 -35.18 24.74 -21.38
N THR A 118 -34.47 24.14 -20.42
CA THR A 118 -33.01 23.94 -20.52
C THR A 118 -32.62 22.79 -21.46
N LYS A 119 -33.48 21.76 -21.60
CA LYS A 119 -33.26 20.64 -22.52
C LYS A 119 -33.48 21.02 -23.99
N SER A 120 -34.41 21.92 -24.28
CA SER A 120 -34.64 22.47 -25.63
C SER A 120 -33.46 23.35 -26.10
N TYR A 121 -32.93 24.18 -25.21
CA TYR A 121 -31.78 25.05 -25.49
C TYR A 121 -30.47 24.26 -25.68
N MET A 122 -30.23 23.21 -24.89
CA MET A 122 -29.05 22.35 -25.04
C MET A 122 -29.09 21.47 -26.30
N CYS A 123 -30.27 21.00 -26.73
CA CYS A 123 -30.42 20.28 -27.99
C CYS A 123 -30.17 21.17 -29.23
N ALA A 124 -30.51 22.46 -29.16
CA ALA A 124 -30.23 23.41 -30.23
C ALA A 124 -28.73 23.76 -30.35
N ILE A 125 -28.02 23.82 -29.23
CA ILE A 125 -26.56 24.07 -29.19
C ILE A 125 -25.78 22.84 -29.66
N ILE A 126 -26.21 21.63 -29.26
CA ILE A 126 -25.54 20.38 -29.64
C ILE A 126 -25.75 20.05 -31.13
N LYS A 127 -26.89 20.42 -31.73
CA LYS A 127 -27.10 20.31 -33.19
C LYS A 127 -26.23 21.26 -34.02
N LYS A 128 -25.70 22.34 -33.43
CA LYS A 128 -24.89 23.36 -34.14
C LYS A 128 -23.38 23.10 -34.09
N ILE A 129 -22.91 22.16 -33.26
CA ILE A 129 -21.48 21.85 -33.11
C ILE A 129 -21.21 20.44 -33.64
N CYS A 130 -21.15 20.32 -34.97
CA CYS A 130 -20.67 19.13 -35.66
C CYS A 130 -19.13 19.03 -35.55
N TYR A 131 -18.66 18.10 -34.71
CA TYR A 131 -17.24 17.87 -34.40
C TYR A 131 -16.37 17.29 -35.54
N LYS A 132 -16.92 17.08 -36.75
CA LYS A 132 -16.17 16.46 -37.86
C LYS A 132 -15.48 17.46 -38.81
N LYS A 133 -15.89 18.74 -38.83
CA LYS A 133 -15.30 19.77 -39.71
C LYS A 133 -14.19 20.60 -39.04
N ILE A 134 -14.28 20.85 -37.73
CA ILE A 134 -13.26 21.63 -36.98
C ILE A 134 -11.95 20.83 -36.82
N PHE A 135 -12.04 19.52 -36.60
CA PHE A 135 -10.87 18.66 -36.47
C PHE A 135 -10.06 18.57 -37.78
N PHE A 136 -10.74 18.57 -38.93
CA PHE A 136 -10.09 18.56 -40.25
C PHE A 136 -9.44 19.91 -40.60
N PHE A 137 -10.02 21.03 -40.12
CA PHE A 137 -9.52 22.37 -40.39
C PHE A 137 -8.29 22.74 -39.54
N ILE A 138 -8.27 22.33 -38.26
CA ILE A 138 -7.14 22.59 -37.35
C ILE A 138 -5.91 21.74 -37.72
N SER A 139 -6.11 20.49 -38.16
CA SER A 139 -5.02 19.60 -38.57
C SER A 139 -4.29 20.09 -39.82
N ARG A 140 -5.02 20.59 -40.83
CA ARG A 140 -4.43 21.14 -42.07
C ARG A 140 -3.68 22.46 -41.85
N HIS A 141 -4.20 23.34 -40.99
CA HIS A 141 -3.51 24.60 -40.69
C HIS A 141 -2.26 24.42 -39.82
N ALA A 142 -2.27 23.46 -38.89
CA ALA A 142 -1.10 23.13 -38.09
C ALA A 142 0.03 22.53 -38.94
N GLN A 143 -0.29 21.66 -39.90
CA GLN A 143 0.71 21.07 -40.81
C GLN A 143 1.30 22.10 -41.80
N ALA A 144 0.48 22.99 -42.37
CA ALA A 144 0.96 24.04 -43.28
C ALA A 144 1.83 25.09 -42.57
N SER A 145 1.55 25.38 -41.29
CA SER A 145 2.33 26.32 -40.49
C SER A 145 3.66 25.70 -40.03
N LEU A 146 3.68 24.39 -39.74
CA LEU A 146 4.90 23.67 -39.39
C LEU A 146 5.87 23.56 -40.57
N LEU A 147 5.38 23.33 -41.79
CA LEU A 147 6.23 23.31 -42.99
C LEU A 147 6.86 24.68 -43.26
N LYS A 148 6.09 25.77 -43.18
CA LYS A 148 6.62 27.14 -43.38
C LYS A 148 7.68 27.53 -42.35
N VAL A 149 7.55 27.08 -41.10
CA VAL A 149 8.56 27.30 -40.05
C VAL A 149 9.79 26.42 -40.29
N LYS A 150 9.60 25.16 -40.71
CA LYS A 150 10.69 24.23 -41.03
C LYS A 150 11.54 24.71 -42.21
N ASP A 151 10.91 25.27 -43.24
CA ASP A 151 11.60 25.80 -44.41
C ASP A 151 12.34 27.11 -44.11
N LYS A 152 11.77 27.96 -43.24
CA LYS A 152 12.41 29.20 -42.78
C LYS A 152 13.56 28.97 -41.80
N ILE A 153 13.52 27.90 -41.00
CA ILE A 153 14.65 27.47 -40.17
C ILE A 153 15.76 26.86 -41.03
N ARG A 154 15.41 26.11 -42.08
CA ARG A 154 16.37 25.55 -43.06
C ARG A 154 17.07 26.62 -43.90
N SER A 155 16.42 27.75 -44.20
CA SER A 155 17.02 28.82 -44.99
C SER A 155 17.89 29.79 -44.18
N CYS A 156 17.82 29.77 -42.85
CA CYS A 156 18.54 30.72 -41.99
C CYS A 156 19.73 30.14 -41.22
N TYR A 157 19.85 28.82 -41.11
CA TYR A 157 20.93 28.19 -40.36
C TYR A 157 21.52 27.02 -41.12
N THR A 158 22.85 26.99 -41.25
CA THR A 158 23.52 25.80 -41.75
C THR A 158 23.44 24.67 -40.72
N TRP A 159 23.49 23.41 -41.18
CA TRP A 159 23.47 22.25 -40.29
C TRP A 159 24.56 22.30 -39.21
N SER A 160 25.71 22.92 -39.51
CA SER A 160 26.79 23.16 -38.55
C SER A 160 26.37 24.10 -37.40
N GLN A 161 25.58 25.15 -37.69
CA GLN A 161 25.09 26.08 -36.67
C GLN A 161 24.01 25.45 -35.79
N LEU A 162 23.09 24.67 -36.36
CA LEU A 162 22.09 23.92 -35.59
C LEU A 162 22.74 22.87 -34.68
N TYR A 163 23.80 22.22 -35.13
CA TYR A 163 24.56 21.27 -34.33
C TYR A 163 25.28 21.94 -33.14
N LYS A 164 25.89 23.11 -33.35
CA LYS A 164 26.52 23.90 -32.26
C LYS A 164 25.50 24.38 -31.22
N ILE A 165 24.30 24.78 -31.65
CA ILE A 165 23.21 25.17 -30.74
C ILE A 165 22.73 23.96 -29.93
N ALA A 166 22.62 22.78 -30.53
CA ALA A 166 22.26 21.55 -29.84
C ALA A 166 23.33 21.11 -28.83
N GLN A 167 24.61 21.18 -29.18
CA GLN A 167 25.72 20.93 -28.24
C GLN A 167 25.72 21.93 -27.07
N TRP A 168 25.51 23.21 -27.34
CA TRP A 168 25.45 24.23 -26.29
C TRP A 168 24.27 23.99 -25.32
N ALA A 169 23.10 23.60 -25.84
CA ALA A 169 21.94 23.25 -25.01
C ALA A 169 22.17 21.99 -24.15
N LEU A 170 22.91 21.00 -24.66
CA LEU A 170 23.30 19.82 -23.89
C LEU A 170 24.30 20.17 -22.77
N CYS A 171 25.27 21.04 -23.05
CA CYS A 171 26.22 21.52 -22.04
C CYS A 171 25.53 22.33 -20.92
N MET A 172 24.54 23.16 -21.26
CA MET A 172 23.77 23.94 -20.26
C MET A 172 22.93 23.02 -19.34
N ASN A 173 22.35 21.94 -19.87
CA ASN A 173 21.62 20.97 -19.05
C ASN A 173 22.55 20.17 -18.12
N ALA A 174 23.77 19.86 -18.55
CA ALA A 174 24.78 19.19 -17.73
C ALA A 174 25.30 20.10 -16.59
N ALA A 175 25.55 21.38 -16.88
CA ALA A 175 25.96 22.36 -15.87
C ALA A 175 24.87 22.57 -14.80
N HIS A 176 23.60 22.63 -15.22
CA HIS A 176 22.46 22.79 -14.31
C HIS A 176 22.22 21.54 -13.43
N ALA A 177 22.64 20.36 -13.90
CA ALA A 177 22.58 19.12 -13.11
C ALA A 177 23.68 19.08 -12.03
N HIS A 178 24.87 19.61 -12.33
CA HIS A 178 25.97 19.72 -11.36
C HIS A 178 25.67 20.72 -10.23
N GLU A 179 25.10 21.87 -10.57
CA GLU A 179 24.77 22.92 -9.59
C GLU A 179 23.70 22.46 -8.58
N ASN A 180 22.78 21.57 -8.99
CA ASN A 180 21.78 20.96 -8.11
C ASN A 180 22.33 19.88 -7.16
N ILE A 181 23.51 19.31 -7.45
CA ILE A 181 24.17 18.32 -6.58
C ILE A 181 24.95 19.04 -5.46
N ASP A 182 25.57 20.18 -5.76
CA ASP A 182 26.30 20.96 -4.75
C ASP A 182 25.38 21.75 -3.80
N ILE A 183 24.23 22.23 -4.29
CA ILE A 183 23.22 22.89 -3.44
C ILE A 183 22.66 21.91 -2.40
N ASN A 184 22.45 20.63 -2.76
CA ASN A 184 21.99 19.60 -1.81
C ASN A 184 23.04 19.19 -0.76
N LYS A 185 24.34 19.33 -1.06
CA LYS A 185 25.41 19.12 -0.08
C LYS A 185 25.52 20.27 0.92
N GLN A 186 25.17 21.50 0.52
CA GLN A 186 25.21 22.67 1.41
C GLN A 186 23.97 22.80 2.31
N THR A 187 22.78 22.36 1.87
CA THR A 187 21.57 22.36 2.71
C THR A 187 21.58 21.29 3.80
N LEU A 188 22.35 20.21 3.66
CA LEU A 188 22.52 19.18 4.71
C LEU A 188 23.52 19.57 5.82
N ARG A 189 24.21 20.72 5.72
CA ARG A 189 25.19 21.19 6.71
C ARG A 189 24.68 22.32 7.63
N ARG A 190 23.47 22.84 7.44
CA ARG A 190 23.05 24.09 8.11
C ARG A 190 22.07 24.00 9.29
N ASP A 191 21.56 22.81 9.64
CA ASP A 191 20.72 22.67 10.83
C ASP A 191 21.43 21.78 11.88
N ASN A 192 22.34 22.37 12.64
CA ASN A 192 22.89 21.79 13.88
C ASN A 192 22.95 22.88 14.97
N PHE A 193 22.12 22.73 16.00
CA PHE A 193 22.19 23.48 17.25
C PHE A 193 22.86 22.61 18.33
N GLY A 194 23.93 23.15 18.94
CA GLY A 194 24.44 22.87 20.31
C GLY A 194 24.97 21.46 20.62
N GLN A 195 26.25 21.16 20.37
CA GLN A 195 27.37 21.22 21.35
C GLN A 195 27.19 20.42 22.67
N LEU A 196 27.82 19.24 22.70
CA LEU A 196 28.76 18.80 23.75
C LEU A 196 29.79 17.88 23.06
N ARG A 197 31.02 18.37 22.85
CA ARG A 197 32.14 17.59 22.30
C ARG A 197 33.12 17.26 23.43
N SER A 198 33.48 15.98 23.53
CA SER A 198 34.75 15.51 24.08
C SER A 198 35.68 15.18 22.89
N PRO A 199 36.97 15.57 22.88
CA PRO A 199 37.89 15.25 21.81
C PRO A 199 38.72 14.01 22.16
N ASN A 200 38.73 13.02 21.27
CA ASN A 200 39.92 12.29 20.79
C ASN A 200 39.55 10.92 20.21
N MET A 201 39.34 10.87 18.90
CA MET A 201 39.69 9.68 18.12
C MET A 201 39.94 10.11 16.67
N LYS A 202 41.18 9.94 16.21
CA LYS A 202 41.57 10.13 14.81
C LYS A 202 41.12 8.90 14.03
N GLU A 203 40.17 9.08 13.11
CA GLU A 203 39.78 8.06 12.14
C GLU A 203 40.64 8.18 10.87
N ASN A 204 41.29 7.06 10.52
CA ASN A 204 41.76 6.79 9.17
C ASN A 204 40.54 6.37 8.34
N ILE A 205 40.08 7.25 7.46
CA ILE A 205 39.01 6.96 6.51
C ILE A 205 39.65 6.25 5.31
N ILE A 206 39.36 4.96 5.16
CA ILE A 206 39.64 4.17 3.96
C ILE A 206 38.34 4.10 3.16
N ASP A 207 38.38 4.50 1.89
CA ASP A 207 37.26 4.48 0.95
C ASP A 207 36.78 3.03 0.66
N THR A 208 35.85 2.52 1.46
CA THR A 208 35.14 1.23 1.25
C THR A 208 33.61 1.36 1.10
N ASP A 209 33.09 2.57 0.93
CA ASP A 209 31.68 2.89 1.19
C ASP A 209 30.65 2.40 0.15
N ASP A 210 31.06 2.05 -1.07
CA ASP A 210 30.09 1.69 -2.12
C ASP A 210 29.62 0.23 -2.10
N ASN A 211 30.42 -0.70 -1.54
CA ASN A 211 30.01 -2.11 -1.41
C ASN A 211 29.17 -2.41 -0.15
N ILE A 212 29.14 -1.50 0.82
CA ILE A 212 28.40 -1.69 2.08
C ILE A 212 26.90 -1.43 1.88
N LYS A 213 26.53 -0.43 1.07
CA LYS A 213 25.13 -0.02 0.86
C LYS A 213 24.26 -1.09 0.20
N ASP A 214 24.81 -1.90 -0.71
CA ASP A 214 24.04 -2.94 -1.40
C ASP A 214 23.77 -4.18 -0.53
N LYS A 215 24.66 -4.47 0.42
CA LYS A 215 24.52 -5.61 1.34
C LYS A 215 23.44 -5.36 2.41
N ASP A 216 23.29 -4.11 2.84
CA ASP A 216 22.27 -3.74 3.83
C ASP A 216 20.85 -3.75 3.23
N ASN A 217 20.71 -3.29 1.98
CA ASN A 217 19.42 -3.27 1.28
C ASN A 217 18.86 -4.68 1.02
N THR A 218 19.73 -5.63 0.66
CA THR A 218 19.32 -7.02 0.43
C THR A 218 18.88 -7.71 1.72
N THR A 219 19.61 -7.50 2.83
CA THR A 219 19.24 -8.04 4.14
C THR A 219 17.90 -7.48 4.63
N SER A 220 17.69 -6.17 4.48
CA SER A 220 16.41 -5.52 4.84
C SER A 220 15.25 -6.05 3.99
N PHE A 221 15.44 -6.30 2.69
CA PHE A 221 14.40 -6.87 1.85
C PHE A 221 13.98 -8.29 2.30
N TYR A 222 14.94 -9.18 2.56
CA TYR A 222 14.63 -10.55 2.98
C TYR A 222 13.98 -10.61 4.37
N SER A 223 14.38 -9.73 5.29
CA SER A 223 13.74 -9.64 6.60
C SER A 223 12.28 -9.17 6.49
N TRP A 224 12.02 -8.13 5.69
CA TRP A 224 10.65 -7.71 5.35
C TRP A 224 9.83 -8.83 4.69
N LEU A 225 10.42 -9.54 3.71
CA LEU A 225 9.76 -10.65 3.01
C LEU A 225 9.43 -11.80 3.97
N ALA A 226 10.29 -12.09 4.95
CA ALA A 226 10.05 -13.09 5.98
C ALA A 226 8.79 -12.74 6.80
N GLY A 227 8.62 -11.46 7.18
CA GLY A 227 7.40 -10.99 7.85
C GLY A 227 6.14 -11.20 7.01
N ILE A 228 6.20 -10.95 5.70
CA ILE A 228 5.08 -11.22 4.78
C ILE A 228 4.74 -12.72 4.74
N ILE A 229 5.75 -13.58 4.58
CA ILE A 229 5.59 -15.04 4.47
C ILE A 229 5.04 -15.64 5.77
N ASP A 230 5.49 -15.14 6.92
CA ASP A 230 5.04 -15.63 8.22
C ASP A 230 3.53 -15.53 8.42
N VAL A 231 2.90 -14.49 7.85
CA VAL A 231 1.47 -14.27 8.03
C VAL A 231 0.63 -14.69 6.81
N LYS A 232 1.16 -14.51 5.59
CA LYS A 232 0.42 -14.71 4.33
C LYS A 232 1.04 -15.75 3.40
N GLY A 233 2.23 -16.23 3.73
CA GLY A 233 2.95 -17.26 3.01
C GLY A 233 2.40 -18.66 3.24
N ASN A 234 2.81 -19.63 2.44
CA ASN A 234 2.53 -21.05 2.61
C ASN A 234 3.61 -21.89 1.93
N PHE A 235 4.25 -22.78 2.69
CA PHE A 235 5.13 -23.83 2.17
C PHE A 235 4.27 -25.05 1.83
N ASP A 236 3.97 -25.24 0.54
CA ASP A 236 3.06 -26.28 0.04
C ASP A 236 3.79 -27.63 -0.04
N ILE A 237 3.96 -28.28 1.11
CA ILE A 237 4.58 -29.60 1.24
C ILE A 237 3.51 -30.68 1.07
N ARG A 238 3.74 -31.63 0.15
CA ARG A 238 2.80 -32.71 -0.16
C ARG A 238 3.49 -34.06 -0.17
N LYS A 239 2.73 -35.14 -0.09
CA LYS A 239 3.24 -36.48 -0.42
C LYS A 239 3.50 -36.55 -1.92
N SER A 240 4.63 -37.13 -2.31
CA SER A 240 4.95 -37.40 -3.70
C SER A 240 3.96 -38.42 -4.26
N SER A 241 3.29 -38.08 -5.36
CA SER A 241 2.40 -38.99 -6.08
C SER A 241 3.14 -40.00 -6.95
N ALA A 242 4.47 -39.86 -7.09
CA ALA A 242 5.29 -40.66 -7.98
C ALA A 242 5.43 -42.14 -7.57
N PHE A 243 4.94 -42.52 -6.38
CA PHE A 243 5.07 -43.89 -5.86
C PHE A 243 3.94 -44.85 -6.25
N ASN A 244 2.97 -44.42 -7.05
CA ASN A 244 1.87 -45.29 -7.49
C ASN A 244 2.17 -46.10 -8.77
N LEU A 245 3.40 -46.07 -9.30
CA LEU A 245 3.71 -46.66 -10.61
C LEU A 245 4.84 -47.72 -10.62
N GLN A 246 5.47 -48.01 -9.49
CA GLN A 246 6.34 -49.19 -9.38
C GLN A 246 5.84 -50.05 -8.22
N LYS A 247 5.52 -51.31 -8.53
CA LYS A 247 5.24 -52.35 -7.52
C LYS A 247 6.37 -52.30 -6.48
N PRO A 248 6.08 -52.51 -5.19
CA PRO A 248 7.10 -52.51 -4.17
C PRO A 248 8.05 -53.68 -4.43
N ASP A 249 9.15 -53.42 -5.13
CA ASP A 249 10.33 -54.26 -5.01
C ASP A 249 10.72 -54.19 -3.53
N TYR A 250 10.73 -55.34 -2.89
CA TYR A 250 11.14 -55.53 -1.49
C TYR A 250 12.62 -55.15 -1.34
N ILE A 251 12.94 -53.86 -1.38
CA ILE A 251 14.27 -53.35 -1.11
C ILE A 251 14.40 -53.36 0.40
N SER A 252 15.15 -54.33 0.91
CA SER A 252 15.53 -54.46 2.31
C SER A 252 16.13 -53.16 2.80
N CYS A 253 15.48 -52.51 3.77
CA CYS A 253 15.99 -51.30 4.39
C CYS A 253 17.36 -51.60 5.02
N GLU A 254 18.41 -50.97 4.50
CA GLU A 254 19.80 -51.15 4.98
C GLU A 254 19.96 -50.75 6.47
N ALA A 255 19.04 -49.95 7.00
CA ALA A 255 18.93 -49.65 8.42
C ALA A 255 18.49 -50.88 9.26
N CYS A 256 17.71 -51.81 8.71
CA CYS A 256 17.40 -53.09 9.37
C CYS A 256 18.58 -54.08 9.33
N LEU A 257 19.52 -53.92 8.39
CA LEU A 257 20.69 -54.80 8.27
C LEU A 257 21.76 -54.50 9.33
N ARG A 258 21.84 -53.27 9.84
CA ARG A 258 22.83 -52.89 10.89
C ARG A 258 22.48 -53.37 12.30
N LEU A 259 21.25 -53.82 12.55
CA LEU A 259 20.82 -54.36 13.85
C LEU A 259 20.99 -55.89 13.96
N LYS A 260 21.45 -56.58 12.92
CA LYS A 260 21.62 -58.05 12.93
C LYS A 260 22.92 -58.54 13.61
N ASN A 261 23.83 -57.65 14.00
CA ASN A 261 25.14 -58.06 14.53
C ASN A 261 25.28 -58.00 16.06
N SER A 262 24.19 -57.78 16.80
CA SER A 262 24.17 -57.98 18.27
C SER A 262 23.28 -59.17 18.61
N HIS A 263 23.89 -60.21 19.18
CA HIS A 263 23.28 -61.51 19.45
C HIS A 263 21.93 -61.47 20.19
N ASN A 264 21.04 -62.37 19.76
CA ASN A 264 19.88 -62.92 20.46
C ASN A 264 18.76 -61.94 20.86
N GLN A 265 17.98 -61.48 19.88
CA GLN A 265 16.52 -61.43 19.98
C GLN A 265 15.90 -61.17 18.59
N HIS A 266 15.09 -62.13 18.10
CA HIS A 266 14.30 -62.02 16.87
C HIS A 266 13.16 -61.00 17.05
N PHE A 267 13.47 -59.71 17.04
CA PHE A 267 12.45 -58.68 16.87
C PHE A 267 12.12 -58.56 15.39
N LEU A 268 11.01 -59.18 14.98
CA LEU A 268 10.34 -58.87 13.73
C LEU A 268 9.88 -57.40 13.78
N CYS A 269 10.67 -56.49 13.22
CA CYS A 269 10.20 -55.13 12.92
C CYS A 269 9.14 -55.20 11.80
N ASN A 270 7.93 -55.62 12.16
CA ASN A 270 6.75 -55.60 11.29
C ASN A 270 6.14 -54.19 11.17
N ALA A 271 6.85 -53.14 11.61
CA ALA A 271 6.43 -51.77 11.41
C ALA A 271 6.90 -51.30 10.02
N PRO A 272 6.00 -51.14 9.03
CA PRO A 272 6.38 -50.61 7.74
C PRO A 272 6.89 -49.18 7.94
N CYS A 273 8.21 -49.01 7.77
CA CYS A 273 8.89 -47.71 7.75
C CYS A 273 8.49 -46.97 6.48
N THR A 274 7.22 -46.55 6.41
CA THR A 274 6.69 -45.73 5.32
C THR A 274 7.21 -44.31 5.54
N HIS A 275 8.46 -44.08 5.17
CA HIS A 275 8.94 -42.74 4.90
C HIS A 275 8.11 -42.21 3.73
N LYS A 276 7.01 -41.53 4.06
CA LYS A 276 6.18 -40.85 3.08
C LYS A 276 7.08 -39.80 2.45
N ASN A 277 7.52 -40.05 1.21
CA ASN A 277 8.31 -39.12 0.44
C ASN A 277 7.56 -37.79 0.34
N LEU A 278 7.94 -36.83 1.16
CA LEU A 278 7.41 -35.47 1.12
C LEU A 278 8.16 -34.70 0.04
N VAL A 279 7.48 -33.78 -0.62
CA VAL A 279 8.05 -32.87 -1.61
C VAL A 279 7.49 -31.47 -1.39
N LEU A 280 8.34 -30.46 -1.49
CA LEU A 280 7.89 -29.07 -1.52
C LEU A 280 7.44 -28.73 -2.94
N LYS A 281 6.14 -28.49 -3.13
CA LYS A 281 5.58 -28.18 -4.45
C LYS A 281 5.68 -26.71 -4.81
N ALA A 282 5.53 -25.82 -3.82
CA ALA A 282 5.60 -24.38 -4.04
C ALA A 282 5.75 -23.60 -2.73
N ILE A 283 6.32 -22.40 -2.82
CA ILE A 283 6.18 -21.34 -1.82
C ILE A 283 5.17 -20.32 -2.37
N ARG A 284 4.11 -20.04 -1.61
CA ARG A 284 3.00 -19.19 -2.07
C ARG A 284 2.76 -18.03 -1.13
N ILE A 285 2.50 -16.83 -1.64
CA ILE A 285 2.05 -15.67 -0.84
C ILE A 285 0.72 -15.20 -1.40
N ARG A 286 -0.34 -15.14 -0.58
CA ARG A 286 -1.66 -14.68 -1.02
C ARG A 286 -2.05 -13.36 -0.35
N LEU A 287 -2.32 -12.34 -1.16
CA LEU A 287 -2.73 -11.01 -0.72
C LEU A 287 -4.02 -10.56 -1.40
N VAL A 288 -4.71 -9.60 -0.79
CA VAL A 288 -5.89 -8.95 -1.38
C VAL A 288 -5.44 -8.10 -2.57
N ASN A 289 -6.25 -7.99 -3.63
CA ASN A 289 -5.88 -7.27 -4.86
C ASN A 289 -5.55 -5.79 -4.63
N ARG A 290 -6.08 -5.16 -3.57
CA ARG A 290 -5.69 -3.81 -3.14
C ARG A 290 -4.18 -3.69 -2.91
N ASP A 291 -3.55 -4.76 -2.43
CA ASP A 291 -2.15 -4.83 -2.05
C ASP A 291 -1.31 -5.60 -3.10
N ILE A 292 -1.79 -5.70 -4.34
CA ILE A 292 -1.10 -6.45 -5.43
C ILE A 292 0.30 -5.91 -5.74
N ARG A 293 0.54 -4.60 -5.54
CA ARG A 293 1.86 -3.98 -5.74
C ARG A 293 2.94 -4.60 -4.85
N ILE A 294 2.57 -5.14 -3.68
CA ILE A 294 3.49 -5.90 -2.83
C ILE A 294 3.99 -7.13 -3.57
N LEU A 295 3.08 -7.90 -4.18
CA LEU A 295 3.44 -9.11 -4.94
C LEU A 295 4.31 -8.75 -6.17
N THR A 296 3.95 -7.70 -6.90
CA THR A 296 4.75 -7.20 -8.03
C THR A 296 6.15 -6.79 -7.60
N ARG A 297 6.28 -6.13 -6.44
CA ARG A 297 7.60 -5.77 -5.90
C ARG A 297 8.41 -7.00 -5.53
N ILE A 298 7.81 -7.98 -4.86
CA ILE A 298 8.48 -9.25 -4.54
C ILE A 298 9.00 -9.91 -5.83
N GLN A 299 8.15 -10.03 -6.86
CA GLN A 299 8.53 -10.61 -8.15
C GLN A 299 9.65 -9.82 -8.83
N ASN A 300 9.56 -8.49 -8.88
CA ASN A 300 10.56 -7.64 -9.52
C ASN A 300 11.91 -7.64 -8.79
N THR A 301 11.91 -7.74 -7.46
CA THR A 301 13.15 -7.76 -6.67
C THR A 301 13.83 -9.12 -6.72
N LEU A 302 13.05 -10.21 -6.72
CA LEU A 302 13.61 -11.56 -6.76
C LEU A 302 13.92 -12.05 -8.18
N HIS A 303 13.31 -11.43 -9.21
CA HIS A 303 13.36 -11.89 -10.60
C HIS A 303 12.93 -13.35 -10.79
N MET A 304 12.05 -13.85 -9.91
CA MET A 304 11.55 -15.23 -9.94
C MET A 304 10.08 -15.30 -9.55
N GLY A 305 9.46 -16.45 -9.82
CA GLY A 305 8.06 -16.72 -9.49
C GLY A 305 7.06 -16.01 -10.38
N ILE A 306 5.79 -16.36 -10.20
CA ILE A 306 4.66 -15.87 -11.00
C ILE A 306 3.57 -15.30 -10.11
N ILE A 307 2.86 -14.29 -10.61
CA ILE A 307 1.66 -13.74 -9.96
C ILE A 307 0.43 -14.26 -10.69
N VAL A 308 -0.44 -14.95 -9.98
CA VAL A 308 -1.70 -15.48 -10.50
C VAL A 308 -2.85 -14.71 -9.88
N ASN A 309 -3.64 -14.05 -10.73
CA ASN A 309 -4.89 -13.42 -10.34
C ASN A 309 -6.04 -14.45 -10.42
N HIS A 310 -6.83 -14.54 -9.35
CA HIS A 310 -7.95 -15.47 -9.27
C HIS A 310 -9.23 -14.75 -9.69
N LYS A 311 -9.76 -15.02 -10.89
CA LYS A 311 -10.90 -14.28 -11.51
C LYS A 311 -12.09 -14.03 -10.57
N ASN A 312 -12.39 -14.97 -9.68
CA ASN A 312 -13.55 -14.92 -8.78
C ASN A 312 -13.21 -14.56 -7.33
N LYS A 313 -11.94 -14.23 -7.03
CA LYS A 313 -11.50 -13.91 -5.68
C LYS A 313 -10.89 -12.52 -5.66
N LYS A 314 -11.11 -11.79 -4.57
CA LYS A 314 -10.51 -10.46 -4.35
C LYS A 314 -9.04 -10.54 -3.96
N SER A 315 -8.32 -11.58 -4.40
CA SER A 315 -6.96 -11.88 -3.98
C SER A 315 -6.13 -12.44 -5.12
N SER A 316 -4.85 -12.07 -5.12
CA SER A 316 -3.83 -12.59 -6.03
C SER A 316 -2.85 -13.45 -5.24
N THR A 317 -2.19 -14.39 -5.92
CA THR A 317 -1.19 -15.27 -5.31
C THR A 317 0.11 -15.20 -6.06
N TYR A 318 1.20 -14.86 -5.37
CA TYR A 318 2.57 -15.05 -5.86
C TYR A 318 3.02 -16.49 -5.58
N ILE A 319 3.65 -17.14 -6.55
CA ILE A 319 4.01 -18.57 -6.49
C ILE A 319 5.43 -18.75 -7.00
N VAL A 320 6.26 -19.43 -6.21
CA VAL A 320 7.56 -19.95 -6.63
C VAL A 320 7.49 -21.47 -6.57
N SER A 321 7.72 -22.12 -7.70
CA SER A 321 7.60 -23.59 -7.83
C SER A 321 8.80 -24.25 -8.51
N ASN A 322 9.75 -23.46 -9.03
CA ASN A 322 11.01 -24.01 -9.51
C ASN A 322 11.86 -24.45 -8.31
N GLU A 323 12.43 -25.65 -8.39
CA GLU A 323 13.20 -26.24 -7.29
C GLU A 323 14.41 -25.40 -6.88
N LYS A 324 15.17 -24.88 -7.86
CA LYS A 324 16.35 -24.03 -7.60
C LYS A 324 15.95 -22.73 -6.91
N ASP A 325 14.88 -22.09 -7.39
CA ASP A 325 14.37 -20.85 -6.80
C ASP A 325 13.82 -21.05 -5.38
N MET A 326 13.13 -22.18 -5.14
CA MET A 326 12.63 -22.51 -3.81
C MET A 326 13.78 -22.77 -2.83
N SER A 327 14.79 -23.55 -3.23
CA SER A 327 15.99 -23.81 -2.41
C SER A 327 16.73 -22.51 -2.10
N TYR A 328 16.92 -21.64 -3.10
CA TYR A 328 17.49 -20.31 -2.91
C TYR A 328 16.71 -19.47 -1.88
N LEU A 329 15.38 -19.40 -2.01
CA LEU A 329 14.55 -18.66 -1.06
C LEU A 329 14.59 -19.24 0.34
N ILE A 330 14.55 -20.57 0.49
CA ILE A 330 14.66 -21.23 1.80
C ILE A 330 15.97 -20.84 2.46
N ASN A 331 17.08 -20.90 1.74
CA ASN A 331 18.39 -20.53 2.28
C ASN A 331 18.43 -19.05 2.71
N LYS A 332 17.85 -18.13 1.92
CA LYS A 332 17.79 -16.70 2.26
C LYS A 332 16.84 -16.36 3.42
N LEU A 333 15.79 -17.16 3.63
CA LEU A 333 14.79 -16.95 4.68
C LEU A 333 15.10 -17.71 5.97
N ASN A 334 16.09 -18.60 5.95
CA ASN A 334 16.50 -19.41 7.08
C ASN A 334 16.98 -18.52 8.25
N GLY A 335 16.44 -18.75 9.44
CA GLY A 335 16.65 -17.88 10.61
C GLY A 335 15.84 -16.58 10.64
N LEU A 336 15.24 -16.13 9.52
CA LEU A 336 14.41 -14.91 9.47
C LEU A 336 12.91 -15.18 9.70
N ILE A 337 12.43 -16.37 9.32
CA ILE A 337 11.04 -16.83 9.51
C ILE A 337 10.84 -17.25 10.96
N ARG A 338 9.86 -16.64 11.65
CA ARG A 338 9.67 -16.82 13.10
C ARG A 338 8.35 -17.49 13.44
N ILE A 339 7.27 -17.22 12.69
CA ILE A 339 5.92 -17.77 12.95
C ILE A 339 5.73 -19.14 12.27
N LYS A 340 6.18 -19.31 11.04
CA LYS A 340 6.04 -20.55 10.25
C LYS A 340 7.26 -21.47 10.33
N CYS A 341 7.99 -21.43 11.45
CA CYS A 341 9.23 -22.19 11.63
C CYS A 341 9.07 -23.69 11.32
N ASN A 342 8.01 -24.35 11.80
CA ASN A 342 7.78 -25.78 11.56
C ASN A 342 7.61 -26.13 10.07
N SER A 343 7.06 -25.21 9.27
CA SER A 343 6.91 -25.42 7.84
C SER A 343 8.23 -25.18 7.11
N LEU A 344 9.01 -24.19 7.54
CA LEU A 344 10.33 -23.91 7.00
C LEU A 344 11.33 -25.03 7.33
N GLU A 345 11.36 -25.52 8.57
CA GLU A 345 12.22 -26.62 9.02
C GLU A 345 12.02 -27.87 8.16
N LYS A 346 10.76 -28.24 7.90
CA LYS A 346 10.43 -29.34 6.98
C LYS A 346 10.92 -29.06 5.56
N ALA A 347 10.84 -27.82 5.09
CA ALA A 347 11.35 -27.44 3.79
C ALA A 347 12.88 -27.50 3.73
N CYS A 348 13.58 -27.06 4.78
CA CYS A 348 15.04 -27.17 4.91
C CYS A 348 15.50 -28.63 4.84
N ALA A 349 14.83 -29.53 5.57
CA ALA A 349 15.13 -30.96 5.55
C ALA A 349 14.97 -31.58 4.15
N LEU A 350 14.02 -31.12 3.35
CA LEU A 350 13.81 -31.61 1.97
C LEU A 350 14.93 -31.19 1.00
N TYR A 351 15.67 -30.12 1.32
CA TYR A 351 16.77 -29.60 0.50
C TYR A 351 18.15 -29.81 1.13
N ASN A 352 18.24 -30.59 2.22
CA ASN A 352 19.47 -30.78 3.00
C ASN A 352 20.12 -29.44 3.43
N ILE A 353 19.29 -28.48 3.84
CA ILE A 353 19.73 -27.20 4.40
C ILE A 353 19.66 -27.31 5.92
N ASP A 354 20.73 -26.97 6.62
CA ASP A 354 20.73 -26.93 8.09
C ASP A 354 19.77 -25.86 8.59
N PHE A 355 18.78 -26.25 9.40
CA PHE A 355 17.78 -25.33 9.90
C PHE A 355 18.35 -24.41 10.98
N ILE A 356 18.22 -23.09 10.77
CA ILE A 356 18.64 -22.08 11.74
C ILE A 356 17.43 -21.68 12.58
N LYS A 357 17.51 -21.94 13.89
CA LYS A 357 16.46 -21.57 14.83
C LYS A 357 16.31 -20.04 14.87
N PRO A 358 15.08 -19.49 14.75
CA PRO A 358 14.87 -18.05 14.73
C PRO A 358 15.11 -17.42 16.11
N ASP A 359 15.63 -16.19 16.09
CA ASP A 359 15.64 -15.30 17.25
C ASP A 359 14.30 -14.54 17.35
N TYR A 360 13.65 -14.65 18.51
CA TYR A 360 12.37 -14.00 18.79
C TYR A 360 12.52 -12.59 19.37
N ASN A 361 13.72 -12.19 19.78
CA ASN A 361 14.04 -10.82 20.15
C ASN A 361 14.36 -10.03 18.88
N ILE A 362 13.36 -9.33 18.36
CA ILE A 362 13.51 -8.62 17.09
C ILE A 362 14.42 -7.40 17.31
N LYS A 363 15.46 -7.29 16.47
CA LYS A 363 16.44 -6.20 16.55
C LYS A 363 15.79 -4.84 16.32
N VAL A 364 16.40 -3.81 16.89
CA VAL A 364 16.03 -2.41 16.65
C VAL A 364 16.01 -2.15 15.14
N ASN A 365 14.96 -1.49 14.65
CA ASN A 365 14.80 -1.12 13.24
C ASN A 365 14.77 -2.29 12.23
N ASP A 366 14.59 -3.54 12.68
CA ASP A 366 14.45 -4.67 11.77
C ASP A 366 13.17 -4.54 10.92
N SER A 367 13.30 -4.66 9.60
CA SER A 367 12.20 -4.54 8.62
C SER A 367 11.23 -5.73 8.65
N TYR A 368 11.54 -6.79 9.40
CA TYR A 368 10.61 -7.91 9.62
C TYR A 368 9.23 -7.46 10.08
N PHE A 369 9.17 -6.50 11.01
CA PHE A 369 7.90 -6.01 11.53
C PHE A 369 7.13 -5.16 10.51
N SER A 370 7.81 -4.37 9.67
CA SER A 370 7.11 -3.69 8.57
C SER A 370 6.48 -4.69 7.59
N GLY A 371 7.12 -5.85 7.37
CA GLY A 371 6.55 -6.98 6.63
C GLY A 371 5.30 -7.57 7.29
N LEU A 372 5.33 -7.78 8.61
CA LEU A 372 4.15 -8.22 9.37
C LEU A 372 2.99 -7.20 9.26
N ILE A 373 3.31 -5.92 9.37
CA ILE A 373 2.33 -4.83 9.27
C ILE A 373 1.73 -4.77 7.86
N ASP A 374 2.53 -4.84 6.80
CA ASP A 374 2.04 -4.91 5.42
C ASP A 374 1.08 -6.08 5.21
N ALA A 375 1.42 -7.27 5.71
CA ALA A 375 0.64 -8.48 5.54
C ALA A 375 -0.67 -8.50 6.36
N LYS A 376 -0.64 -8.04 7.62
CA LYS A 376 -1.75 -8.26 8.57
C LYS A 376 -1.95 -7.17 9.62
N GLY A 377 -0.99 -6.27 9.80
CA GLY A 377 -1.20 -5.11 10.67
C GLY A 377 -2.14 -4.08 10.06
N SER A 378 -2.55 -3.13 10.89
CA SER A 378 -3.38 -1.99 10.51
C SER A 378 -2.78 -0.69 11.04
N ILE A 379 -2.99 0.39 10.29
CA ILE A 379 -2.69 1.76 10.71
C ILE A 379 -4.03 2.47 10.81
N ASP A 380 -4.52 2.70 12.02
CA ASP A 380 -5.90 3.14 12.25
C ASP A 380 -5.94 4.51 12.91
N PHE A 381 -6.96 5.31 12.59
CA PHE A 381 -7.20 6.58 13.27
C PHE A 381 -8.30 6.39 14.31
N ASN A 382 -7.92 6.55 15.57
CA ASN A 382 -8.82 6.52 16.70
C ASN A 382 -9.37 7.93 16.94
N TYR A 383 -10.57 8.19 16.41
CA TYR A 383 -11.21 9.50 16.48
C TYR A 383 -11.44 9.97 17.92
N ASN A 384 -11.91 9.07 18.80
CA ASN A 384 -12.21 9.39 20.19
C ASN A 384 -10.96 9.83 20.95
N GLN A 385 -9.90 9.04 20.83
CA GLN A 385 -8.63 9.30 21.52
C GLN A 385 -7.72 10.26 20.73
N ASN A 386 -8.17 10.76 19.58
CA ASN A 386 -7.46 11.73 18.74
C ASN A 386 -6.02 11.32 18.44
N ARG A 387 -5.84 10.08 17.94
CA ARG A 387 -4.53 9.48 17.70
C ARG A 387 -4.54 8.49 16.55
N ILE A 388 -3.37 8.29 15.95
CA ILE A 388 -3.13 7.24 14.96
C ILE A 388 -2.41 6.09 15.67
N GLU A 389 -2.88 4.87 15.45
CA GLU A 389 -2.41 3.66 16.11
C GLU A 389 -1.89 2.66 15.07
N CYS A 390 -0.84 1.92 15.43
CA CYS A 390 -0.36 0.78 14.66
C CYS A 390 -0.65 -0.51 15.43
N ASN A 391 -1.42 -1.42 14.82
CA ASN A 391 -1.88 -2.64 15.45
C ASN A 391 -1.43 -3.85 14.64
N LEU A 392 -0.84 -4.85 15.30
CA LEU A 392 -0.56 -6.16 14.70
C LEU A 392 -1.34 -7.23 15.46
N GLN A 393 -2.27 -7.90 14.79
CA GLN A 393 -3.03 -9.00 15.36
C GLN A 393 -2.68 -10.33 14.69
N VAL A 394 -2.19 -11.29 15.47
CA VAL A 394 -1.84 -12.64 15.00
C VAL A 394 -2.49 -13.71 15.87
N LYS A 395 -2.66 -14.92 15.31
CA LYS A 395 -3.19 -16.05 16.07
C LYS A 395 -2.24 -16.37 17.23
N HIS A 396 -2.78 -16.51 18.42
CA HIS A 396 -2.01 -16.83 19.61
C HIS A 396 -1.68 -18.33 19.63
N ASN A 397 -0.39 -18.65 19.81
CA ASN A 397 0.17 -19.99 19.99
C ASN A 397 1.54 -19.88 20.67
N ASN A 398 2.17 -21.01 20.98
CA ASN A 398 3.49 -21.07 21.64
C ASN A 398 4.62 -20.36 20.87
N ILE A 399 4.46 -20.15 19.55
CA ILE A 399 5.46 -19.46 18.73
C ILE A 399 5.23 -17.95 18.79
N THR A 400 4.00 -17.49 18.57
CA THR A 400 3.67 -16.07 18.55
C THR A 400 3.72 -15.42 19.94
N SER A 401 3.57 -16.20 21.02
CA SER A 401 3.77 -15.73 22.39
C SER A 401 5.24 -15.42 22.73
N LYS A 402 6.19 -15.93 21.93
CA LYS A 402 7.63 -15.66 22.12
C LYS A 402 8.09 -14.40 21.42
N LEU A 403 7.32 -13.88 20.46
CA LEU A 403 7.68 -12.68 19.70
C LEU A 403 7.82 -11.48 20.64
N ASN A 404 9.01 -10.88 20.63
CA ASN A 404 9.32 -9.70 21.42
C ASN A 404 9.58 -8.49 20.50
N PHE A 405 8.71 -7.49 20.61
CA PHE A 405 8.77 -6.25 19.84
C PHE A 405 9.13 -5.04 20.71
N ASP A 406 9.61 -5.25 21.94
CA ASP A 406 9.85 -4.16 22.91
C ASP A 406 10.88 -3.12 22.43
N TYR A 407 11.87 -3.56 21.66
CA TYR A 407 13.00 -2.73 21.23
C TYR A 407 12.99 -2.41 19.74
N ILE A 408 12.00 -2.90 18.99
CA ILE A 408 12.05 -2.79 17.53
C ILE A 408 11.87 -1.36 17.04
N ILE A 409 11.02 -0.59 17.72
CA ILE A 409 10.86 0.84 17.50
C ILE A 409 11.57 1.54 18.66
N PRO A 410 12.63 2.33 18.39
CA PRO A 410 13.35 3.07 19.42
C PRO A 410 12.38 3.87 20.31
N TYR A 411 12.62 3.84 21.63
CA TYR A 411 11.87 4.60 22.65
C TYR A 411 10.39 4.25 22.80
N CYS A 412 9.90 3.25 22.07
CA CYS A 412 8.48 3.01 21.92
C CYS A 412 8.17 1.51 22.08
N LYS A 413 7.60 1.13 23.24
CA LYS A 413 7.21 -0.25 23.55
C LYS A 413 5.73 -0.49 23.20
N PRO A 414 5.38 -1.59 22.52
CA PRO A 414 3.99 -1.91 22.24
C PRO A 414 3.25 -2.37 23.49
N TYR A 415 1.96 -2.04 23.56
CA TYR A 415 1.02 -2.68 24.48
C TYR A 415 0.60 -4.05 23.93
N VAL A 416 0.74 -5.10 24.73
CA VAL A 416 0.37 -6.46 24.36
C VAL A 416 -1.00 -6.79 24.94
N GLN A 417 -1.94 -7.16 24.07
CA GLN A 417 -3.31 -7.51 24.46
C GLN A 417 -3.69 -8.91 23.96
N TYR A 418 -4.28 -9.71 24.85
CA TYR A 418 -4.88 -11.00 24.51
C TYR A 418 -6.39 -10.85 24.30
N SER A 419 -6.92 -11.50 23.26
CA SER A 419 -8.38 -11.59 23.05
C SER A 419 -9.05 -12.40 24.16
N ILE A 420 -10.35 -12.21 24.41
CA ILE A 420 -11.15 -12.85 25.49
C ILE A 420 -11.01 -14.39 25.55
N ASN A 421 -10.73 -15.06 24.43
CA ASN A 421 -10.54 -16.52 24.38
C ASN A 421 -9.07 -16.94 24.15
N ASN A 422 -8.11 -16.03 24.32
CA ASN A 422 -6.70 -16.22 23.96
C ASN A 422 -6.50 -16.77 22.55
N LYS A 423 -7.42 -16.47 21.62
CA LYS A 423 -7.35 -16.88 20.21
C LYS A 423 -6.33 -16.03 19.44
N PHE A 424 -6.19 -14.76 19.84
CA PHE A 424 -5.32 -13.79 19.21
C PHE A 424 -4.50 -13.03 20.25
N ILE A 425 -3.27 -12.72 19.86
CA ILE A 425 -2.39 -11.76 20.53
C ILE A 425 -2.29 -10.52 19.64
N THR A 426 -2.39 -9.35 20.24
CA THR A 426 -2.36 -8.07 19.55
C THR A 426 -1.27 -7.19 20.14
N PHE A 427 -0.38 -6.69 19.29
CA PHE A 427 0.64 -5.70 19.65
C PHE A 427 0.18 -4.33 19.17
N LYS A 428 0.11 -3.36 20.07
CA LYS A 428 -0.46 -2.03 19.80
C LYS A 428 0.50 -0.92 20.15
N TYR A 429 0.83 -0.09 19.17
CA TYR A 429 1.46 1.20 19.38
C TYR A 429 0.36 2.26 19.32
N GLN A 430 -0.17 2.60 20.50
CA GLN A 430 -1.42 3.35 20.65
C GLN A 430 -1.28 4.64 21.46
N SER A 431 -0.07 5.03 21.87
CA SER A 431 0.14 6.29 22.59
C SER A 431 0.39 7.45 21.63
N VAL A 432 0.22 8.69 22.10
CA VAL A 432 0.51 9.88 21.28
C VAL A 432 2.01 10.01 21.07
N GLU A 433 2.78 9.67 22.10
CA GLU A 433 4.23 9.64 22.15
C GLU A 433 4.79 8.63 21.14
N ALA A 434 4.06 7.55 20.84
CA ALA A 434 4.47 6.55 19.86
C ALA A 434 4.27 6.99 18.40
N MET A 435 3.44 7.98 18.10
CA MET A 435 3.22 8.44 16.73
C MET A 435 4.49 8.91 16.00
N PRO A 436 5.32 9.81 16.56
CA PRO A 436 6.58 10.20 15.93
C PRO A 436 7.53 9.01 15.74
N CYS A 437 7.69 8.15 16.75
CA CYS A 437 8.48 6.91 16.63
C CYS A 437 8.02 6.02 15.47
N LEU A 438 6.69 5.82 15.33
CA LEU A 438 6.09 5.02 14.26
C LEU A 438 6.39 5.63 12.89
N TYR A 439 6.25 6.95 12.78
CA TYR A 439 6.54 7.67 11.55
C TYR A 439 8.00 7.45 11.14
N GLU A 440 8.95 7.68 12.04
CA GLU A 440 10.38 7.51 11.77
C GLU A 440 10.73 6.07 11.40
N TYR A 441 10.23 5.09 12.18
CA TYR A 441 10.45 3.67 11.89
C TYR A 441 9.96 3.29 10.50
N PHE A 442 8.77 3.71 10.07
CA PHE A 442 8.23 3.37 8.75
C PHE A 442 8.75 4.24 7.61
N MET A 443 9.38 5.39 7.89
CA MET A 443 10.17 6.11 6.88
C MET A 443 11.48 5.38 6.60
N LEU A 444 12.10 4.78 7.62
CA LEU A 444 13.27 3.91 7.48
C LEU A 444 12.89 2.56 6.85
N ASN A 445 11.91 1.87 7.44
CA ASN A 445 11.41 0.56 7.05
C ASN A 445 10.09 0.69 6.28
N ARG A 446 10.19 1.19 5.05
CA ARG A 446 9.05 1.52 4.20
C ARG A 446 8.06 0.36 4.06
N LEU A 447 6.78 0.65 4.35
CA LEU A 447 5.65 -0.20 3.98
C LEU A 447 5.41 -0.16 2.47
N TYR A 448 5.16 -1.32 1.87
CA TYR A 448 4.87 -1.46 0.45
C TYR A 448 3.37 -1.61 0.14
N SER A 449 2.51 -1.73 1.15
CA SER A 449 1.10 -1.39 1.00
C SER A 449 0.96 0.12 0.87
N ASP A 450 0.69 0.60 -0.35
CA ASP A 450 0.40 2.02 -0.62
C ASP A 450 -0.59 2.63 0.38
N TYR A 451 -1.62 1.83 0.73
CA TYR A 451 -2.69 2.26 1.61
C TYR A 451 -2.19 2.53 3.03
N LYS A 452 -1.40 1.61 3.58
CA LYS A 452 -0.84 1.74 4.92
C LYS A 452 0.26 2.79 4.96
N PHE A 453 1.11 2.82 3.93
CA PHE A 453 2.16 3.82 3.83
C PHE A 453 1.61 5.24 3.71
N TYR A 454 0.53 5.46 2.95
CA TYR A 454 -0.17 6.73 2.90
C TYR A 454 -0.66 7.17 4.29
N ARG A 455 -1.20 6.24 5.08
CA ARG A 455 -1.67 6.55 6.44
C ARG A 455 -0.52 6.91 7.39
N VAL A 456 0.60 6.19 7.30
CA VAL A 456 1.82 6.54 8.05
C VAL A 456 2.32 7.93 7.65
N SER A 457 2.35 8.27 6.36
CA SER A 457 2.89 9.55 5.91
C SER A 457 2.07 10.75 6.40
N LEU A 458 0.80 10.54 6.76
CA LEU A 458 -0.06 11.56 7.35
C LEU A 458 0.23 11.85 8.83
N ILE A 459 0.97 10.99 9.53
CA ILE A 459 1.23 11.15 10.99
C ILE A 459 1.89 12.50 11.31
N LYS A 460 2.92 12.89 10.54
CA LYS A 460 3.64 14.15 10.77
C LYS A 460 2.73 15.38 10.68
N ASN A 461 1.88 15.43 9.64
CA ASN A 461 0.90 16.50 9.47
C ASN A 461 -0.13 16.48 10.60
N PHE A 462 -0.66 15.29 10.92
CA PHE A 462 -1.64 15.10 11.98
C PHE A 462 -1.17 15.64 13.33
N LEU A 463 0.08 15.35 13.73
CA LEU A 463 0.64 15.83 15.00
C LEU A 463 0.57 17.36 15.13
N SER A 464 0.76 18.10 14.02
CA SER A 464 0.72 19.56 14.03
C SER A 464 -0.69 20.14 14.21
N ILE A 465 -1.71 19.44 13.72
CA ILE A 465 -3.10 19.90 13.71
C ILE A 465 -3.99 19.22 14.75
N ARG A 466 -3.51 18.18 15.45
CA ARG A 466 -4.33 17.38 16.38
C ARG A 466 -5.02 18.23 17.46
N LYS A 467 -4.35 19.31 17.91
CA LYS A 467 -4.87 20.24 18.93
C LYS A 467 -6.13 20.97 18.49
N TYR A 468 -6.33 21.12 17.18
CA TYR A 468 -7.49 21.81 16.60
C TYR A 468 -8.80 21.04 16.74
N LYS A 469 -8.77 19.77 17.15
CA LYS A 469 -9.98 19.01 17.52
C LYS A 469 -10.82 19.75 18.57
N PHE A 470 -10.17 20.48 19.48
CA PHE A 470 -10.82 21.17 20.60
C PHE A 470 -11.11 22.64 20.31
N SER A 471 -10.83 23.12 19.09
CA SER A 471 -11.19 24.47 18.69
C SER A 471 -12.71 24.60 18.48
N ASN A 472 -13.23 25.82 18.53
CA ASN A 472 -14.64 26.09 18.21
C ASN A 472 -14.99 25.56 16.81
N ASN A 473 -16.14 24.91 16.66
CA ASN A 473 -16.60 24.29 15.41
C ASN A 473 -16.61 25.26 14.21
N ASN A 474 -16.83 26.56 14.45
CA ASN A 474 -16.84 27.57 13.39
C ASN A 474 -15.44 28.09 13.00
N SER A 475 -14.40 27.74 13.78
CA SER A 475 -13.04 28.22 13.58
C SER A 475 -12.36 27.59 12.35
N ILE A 476 -11.42 28.32 11.77
CA ILE A 476 -10.60 27.82 10.65
C ILE A 476 -9.78 26.61 11.09
N GLN A 477 -9.28 26.60 12.33
CA GLN A 477 -8.53 25.51 12.94
C GLN A 477 -9.35 24.21 12.95
N TYR A 478 -10.60 24.28 13.43
CA TYR A 478 -11.47 23.10 13.45
C TYR A 478 -11.73 22.57 12.05
N LYS A 479 -12.00 23.46 11.07
CA LYS A 479 -12.16 23.08 9.66
C LYS A 479 -10.94 22.34 9.10
N ILE A 480 -9.72 22.81 9.40
CA ILE A 480 -8.48 22.11 9.01
C ILE A 480 -8.42 20.69 9.58
N TYR A 481 -8.79 20.51 10.85
CA TYR A 481 -8.84 19.19 11.48
C TYR A 481 -9.91 18.29 10.86
N VAL A 482 -11.12 18.81 10.64
CA VAL A 482 -12.22 18.08 9.98
C VAL A 482 -11.80 17.63 8.58
N ASP A 483 -11.18 18.52 7.80
CA ASP A 483 -10.68 18.19 6.46
C ASP A 483 -9.66 17.07 6.50
N PHE A 484 -8.74 17.08 7.46
CA PHE A 484 -7.82 15.97 7.67
C PHE A 484 -8.55 14.65 7.94
N VAL A 485 -9.52 14.64 8.87
CA VAL A 485 -10.27 13.43 9.23
C VAL A 485 -11.09 12.92 8.04
N LEU A 486 -11.75 13.81 7.29
CA LEU A 486 -12.49 13.44 6.09
C LEU A 486 -11.57 12.86 5.01
N ASN A 487 -10.40 13.47 4.79
CA ASN A 487 -9.41 12.95 3.83
C ASN A 487 -8.89 11.57 4.24
N TRP A 488 -8.58 11.37 5.52
CA TRP A 488 -8.18 10.07 6.06
C TRP A 488 -9.24 9.00 5.80
N ILE A 489 -10.51 9.32 6.08
CA ILE A 489 -11.61 8.36 5.95
C ILE A 489 -11.96 8.06 4.48
N LYS A 490 -11.90 9.07 3.60
CA LYS A 490 -12.20 8.94 2.17
C LYS A 490 -11.16 8.13 1.41
N HIS A 491 -9.90 8.17 1.83
CA HIS A 491 -8.79 7.57 1.09
C HIS A 491 -9.01 6.07 0.83
N ARG A 492 -9.19 5.70 -0.45
CA ARG A 492 -9.42 4.32 -0.93
C ARG A 492 -10.54 3.56 -0.19
N ASN A 493 -11.53 4.28 0.34
CA ASN A 493 -12.70 3.70 1.00
C ASN A 493 -13.99 4.11 0.25
N PRO A 494 -14.55 3.28 -0.64
CA PRO A 494 -15.74 3.63 -1.42
C PRO A 494 -17.01 3.71 -0.59
N LYS A 495 -16.99 3.23 0.66
CA LYS A 495 -18.13 3.23 1.58
C LYS A 495 -17.96 4.25 2.70
N TRP A 496 -17.11 5.25 2.49
CA TRP A 496 -16.84 6.29 3.48
C TRP A 496 -18.12 7.00 3.94
N ASN A 497 -19.09 7.20 3.05
CA ASN A 497 -20.39 7.84 3.35
C ASN A 497 -21.26 7.09 4.38
N ARG A 498 -20.97 5.82 4.69
CA ARG A 498 -21.73 5.03 5.68
C ARG A 498 -21.18 5.15 7.11
N ILE A 499 -20.11 5.92 7.28
CA ILE A 499 -19.45 6.08 8.57
C ILE A 499 -20.21 7.12 9.40
N THR A 500 -20.76 6.70 10.54
CA THR A 500 -21.54 7.54 11.47
C THR A 500 -20.77 8.76 11.95
N THR A 501 -19.45 8.63 12.16
CA THR A 501 -18.56 9.73 12.57
C THR A 501 -18.59 10.89 11.57
N ILE A 502 -18.79 10.63 10.28
CA ILE A 502 -18.81 11.69 9.26
C ILE A 502 -20.05 12.55 9.36
N GLN A 503 -21.20 11.95 9.70
CA GLN A 503 -22.43 12.71 9.90
C GLN A 503 -22.26 13.74 11.03
N LYS A 504 -21.57 13.36 12.12
CA LYS A 504 -21.26 14.27 13.24
C LYS A 504 -20.25 15.37 12.89
N LEU A 505 -19.42 15.16 11.86
CA LEU A 505 -18.40 16.12 11.43
C LEU A 505 -18.91 17.12 10.39
N MET A 506 -20.02 16.79 9.71
CA MET A 506 -20.62 17.62 8.66
C MET A 506 -21.77 18.50 9.15
N CYS A 507 -22.25 18.27 10.38
CA CYS A 507 -23.17 19.13 11.11
C CYS A 507 -22.37 20.11 11.97
#